data_AF-A0A432SL81-F1
#
_entry.id   AF-A0A432SL81-F1
#
_cell.length_a   1.000
_cell.length_b   1.000
_cell.length_c   1.000
_cell.angle_alpha   90.00
_cell.angle_beta   90.00
_cell.angle_gamma   90.00
#
_symmetry.space_group_name_H-M   'P 1'
#
loop_
_entity.id
_entity.type
_entity.pdbx_description
1 polymer ?
#
loop_
_entity_poly.entity_id
_entity_poly.type
_entity_poly.pdbx_seq_one_letter_code
_entity_poly.pdbx_strand_id
1 'polypeptide(L)'
;MAAAIFESTIKSNPVGRWYIELKDTSDEERVEYCLDMDEYAQKIEEMGAEYGGDIEVHWRADENVNQQQLNEVRIEIARWEQKMQEDAAGEPGV
;
A
#
# COMPACT_ATOMS: atom_id res chain seq x y z
N MET A 1 -0.36 -22.74 5.24
CA MET A 1 -0.37 -21.37 5.79
C MET A 1 -1.20 -20.55 4.83
N ALA A 2 -2.16 -19.77 5.31
CA ALA A 2 -2.98 -18.93 4.46
C ALA A 2 -2.30 -17.56 4.41
N ALA A 3 -2.08 -17.02 3.21
CA ALA A 3 -1.61 -15.66 3.05
C ALA A 3 -2.65 -14.71 3.64
N ALA A 4 -2.21 -13.69 4.39
CA ALA A 4 -3.12 -12.66 4.87
C ALA A 4 -3.52 -11.77 3.70
N ILE A 5 -4.82 -11.55 3.53
CA ILE A 5 -5.36 -10.78 2.42
C ILE A 5 -5.66 -9.37 2.94
N PHE A 6 -5.05 -8.37 2.32
CA PHE A 6 -5.31 -6.96 2.57
C PHE A 6 -5.97 -6.31 1.37
N GLU A 7 -6.83 -5.33 1.62
CA GLU A 7 -7.47 -4.52 0.60
C GLU A 7 -6.96 -3.09 0.70
N SER A 8 -6.34 -2.60 -0.37
CA SER A 8 -5.83 -1.24 -0.49
C SER A 8 -6.72 -0.46 -1.44
N THR A 9 -7.52 0.46 -0.89
CA THR A 9 -8.46 1.28 -1.67
C THR A 9 -7.96 2.71 -1.75
N ILE A 10 -7.66 3.17 -2.96
CA ILE A 10 -7.36 4.58 -3.23
C ILE A 10 -8.66 5.36 -3.11
N LYS A 11 -8.66 6.42 -2.29
CA LYS A 11 -9.80 7.29 -2.06
C LYS A 11 -9.39 8.76 -2.22
N SER A 12 -10.34 9.60 -2.60
CA SER A 12 -10.17 11.05 -2.65
C SER A 12 -10.81 11.70 -1.43
N ASN A 13 -10.12 12.62 -0.78
CA ASN A 13 -10.65 13.40 0.33
C ASN A 13 -11.35 14.68 -0.15
N PRO A 14 -12.14 15.37 0.71
CA PRO A 14 -12.88 16.58 0.32
C PRO A 14 -12.00 17.75 -0.14
N VAL A 15 -10.70 17.74 0.18
CA VAL A 15 -9.74 18.77 -0.26
C VAL A 15 -9.05 18.42 -1.59
N GLY A 16 -9.43 17.30 -2.22
CA GLY A 16 -8.92 16.86 -3.51
C GLY A 16 -7.57 16.13 -3.46
N ARG A 17 -7.12 15.72 -2.27
CA ARG A 17 -5.93 14.86 -2.12
C ARG A 17 -6.36 13.40 -2.03
N TRP A 18 -5.54 12.52 -2.61
CA TRP A 18 -5.75 11.09 -2.46
C TRP A 18 -5.20 10.60 -1.11
N TYR A 19 -5.70 9.45 -0.67
CA TYR A 19 -5.18 8.65 0.44
C TYR A 19 -5.46 7.18 0.15
N ILE A 20 -4.77 6.27 0.82
CA ILE A 20 -4.99 4.83 0.71
C ILE A 20 -5.62 4.34 2.01
N GLU A 21 -6.81 3.75 1.91
CA GLU A 21 -7.40 2.96 2.98
C GLU A 21 -6.86 1.53 2.87
N LEU A 22 -6.11 1.10 3.88
CA LEU A 22 -5.57 -0.25 4.00
C LEU A 22 -6.41 -1.03 5.01
N LYS A 23 -7.08 -2.07 4.55
CA LYS A 23 -7.96 -2.91 5.37
C LYS A 23 -7.45 -4.34 5.43
N ASP A 24 -7.43 -4.92 6.62
CA ASP A 24 -7.28 -6.37 6.80
C ASP A 24 -8.61 -7.06 6.48
N THR A 25 -8.60 -8.05 5.59
CA THR A 25 -9.85 -8.80 5.28
C THR A 25 -10.14 -9.90 6.30
N SER A 26 -9.17 -10.25 7.14
CA SER A 26 -9.32 -11.20 8.24
C SER A 26 -9.87 -10.53 9.51
N ASP A 27 -9.69 -9.22 9.65
CA ASP A 27 -10.17 -8.40 10.77
C ASP A 27 -10.81 -7.11 10.25
N GLU A 28 -12.15 -7.05 10.27
CA GLU A 28 -12.89 -5.91 9.73
C GLU A 28 -12.71 -4.61 10.53
N GLU A 29 -12.27 -4.68 11.80
CA GLU A 29 -12.02 -3.52 12.64
C GLU A 29 -10.66 -2.87 12.35
N ARG A 30 -9.79 -3.60 11.63
CA ARG A 30 -8.43 -3.18 11.33
C ARG A 30 -8.35 -2.44 10.01
N VAL A 31 -8.52 -1.12 10.09
CA VAL A 31 -8.45 -0.19 8.96
C VAL A 31 -7.47 0.93 9.26
N GLU A 32 -6.50 1.11 8.38
CA GLU A 32 -5.51 2.17 8.46
C GLU A 32 -5.65 3.14 7.28
N TYR A 33 -5.39 4.43 7.53
CA TYR A 33 -5.44 5.48 6.51
C TYR A 33 -4.04 6.02 6.27
N CYS A 34 -3.54 5.88 5.04
CA CYS A 34 -2.20 6.28 4.63
C CYS A 34 -2.31 7.49 3.71
N LEU A 35 -1.66 8.60 4.07
CA LEU A 35 -1.72 9.86 3.31
C LEU A 35 -0.69 9.93 2.18
N ASP A 36 0.27 9.02 2.18
CA ASP A 36 1.30 8.87 1.16
C ASP A 36 1.82 7.41 1.09
N MET A 37 2.75 7.16 0.18
CA MET A 37 3.30 5.83 -0.06
C MET A 37 4.29 5.38 1.03
N ASP A 38 4.95 6.30 1.72
CA ASP A 38 5.88 5.97 2.80
C ASP A 38 5.11 5.48 4.04
N GLU A 39 4.01 6.16 4.39
CA GLU A 39 3.08 5.69 5.44
C GLU A 39 2.46 4.33 5.07
N TYR A 40 2.09 4.15 3.81
CA TYR A 40 1.54 2.88 3.32
C TYR A 40 2.55 1.74 3.47
N ALA A 41 3.80 1.96 3.03
CA ALA A 41 4.87 0.96 3.09
C ALA A 41 5.16 0.51 4.54
N GLN A 42 5.22 1.47 5.47
CA GLN A 42 5.42 1.16 6.89
C GLN A 42 4.25 0.33 7.44
N LYS A 43 3.01 0.76 7.18
CA LYS A 43 1.83 0.10 7.76
C LYS A 43 1.58 -1.28 7.18
N ILE A 44 1.78 -1.48 5.87
CA ILE A 44 1.60 -2.80 5.26
C ILE A 44 2.66 -3.81 5.75
N GLU A 45 3.89 -3.36 6.01
CA GLU A 45 4.93 -4.18 6.62
C GLU A 45 4.59 -4.54 8.08
N GLU A 46 4.19 -3.55 8.88
CA GLU A 46 3.78 -3.75 10.28
C GLU A 46 2.59 -4.72 10.39
N MET A 47 1.55 -4.53 9.57
CA MET A 47 0.38 -5.40 9.52
C MET A 47 0.75 -6.80 9.01
N GLY A 48 1.58 -6.89 7.98
CA GLY A 48 2.00 -8.16 7.39
C GLY A 48 2.96 -8.98 8.28
N ALA A 49 3.75 -8.32 9.11
CA ALA A 49 4.68 -8.97 10.04
C ALA A 49 3.95 -9.91 11.02
N GLU A 50 2.72 -9.57 11.43
CA GLU A 50 1.89 -10.42 12.29
C GLU A 50 1.45 -11.73 11.63
N TYR A 51 1.43 -11.76 10.29
CA TYR A 51 1.11 -12.93 9.48
C TYR A 51 2.36 -13.63 8.92
N GLY A 52 3.55 -13.29 9.45
CA GLY A 52 4.81 -13.89 9.01
C GLY A 52 5.32 -13.36 7.67
N GLY A 53 4.82 -12.21 7.21
CA GLY A 53 5.26 -11.52 6.00
C GLY A 53 4.70 -12.09 4.69
N ASP A 54 3.89 -13.15 4.74
CA ASP A 54 3.22 -13.72 3.57
C ASP A 54 1.84 -13.06 3.41
N ILE A 55 1.82 -11.98 2.62
CA ILE A 55 0.62 -11.17 2.41
C ILE A 55 0.25 -11.06 0.92
N GLU A 56 -1.05 -10.96 0.65
CA GLU A 56 -1.60 -10.65 -0.66
C GLU A 56 -2.38 -9.34 -0.57
N VAL A 57 -2.12 -8.41 -1.48
CA VAL A 57 -2.77 -7.10 -1.49
C VAL A 57 -3.65 -6.94 -2.73
N HIS A 58 -4.93 -6.67 -2.52
CA HIS A 58 -5.89 -6.34 -3.57
C HIS A 58 -6.06 -4.83 -3.68
N TRP A 59 -5.74 -4.28 -4.85
CA TRP A 59 -5.86 -2.85 -5.11
C TRP A 59 -7.21 -2.49 -5.71
N ARG A 60 -7.82 -1.43 -5.17
CA ARG A 60 -9.06 -0.83 -5.69
C ARG A 60 -8.94 0.68 -5.73
N ALA A 61 -9.79 1.30 -6.52
CA ALA A 61 -9.97 2.74 -6.54
C ALA A 61 -11.45 3.05 -6.33
N ASP A 62 -11.73 4.01 -5.46
CA ASP A 62 -13.08 4.51 -5.21
C ASP A 62 -13.58 5.34 -6.40
N GLU A 63 -14.90 5.40 -6.57
CA GLU A 63 -15.55 6.10 -7.68
C GLU A 63 -15.24 7.61 -7.67
N ASN A 64 -14.88 8.16 -6.50
CA ASN A 64 -14.57 9.57 -6.33
C ASN A 64 -13.12 9.96 -6.68
N VAL A 65 -12.28 9.00 -7.06
CA VAL A 65 -10.88 9.24 -7.44
C VAL A 65 -10.78 9.66 -8.90
N ASN A 66 -10.14 10.79 -9.15
CA ASN A 66 -9.95 11.27 -10.52
C ASN A 66 -8.70 10.65 -11.18
N GLN A 67 -8.60 10.77 -12.51
CA GLN A 67 -7.49 10.20 -13.28
C GLN A 67 -6.12 10.78 -12.90
N GLN A 68 -6.05 12.04 -12.48
CA GLN A 68 -4.79 12.65 -12.05
C GLN A 68 -4.30 11.99 -10.77
N GLN A 69 -5.17 11.82 -9.77
CA GLN A 69 -4.86 11.15 -8.51
C GLN A 69 -4.42 9.69 -8.74
N LEU A 70 -5.11 8.96 -9.62
CA LEU A 70 -4.71 7.59 -9.96
C LEU A 70 -3.32 7.53 -10.61
N ASN A 71 -3.01 8.48 -11.48
CA ASN A 71 -1.70 8.55 -12.12
C ASN A 71 -0.60 8.91 -11.12
N GLU A 72 -0.87 9.82 -10.17
CA GLU A 72 0.04 10.14 -9.08
C GLU A 72 0.36 8.88 -8.24
N VAL A 73 -0.67 8.16 -7.78
CA VAL A 73 -0.47 6.92 -7.00
C VAL A 73 0.31 5.88 -7.79
N ARG A 74 0.04 5.69 -9.09
CA ARG A 74 0.79 4.75 -9.94
C ARG A 74 2.27 5.11 -10.04
N ILE A 75 2.59 6.39 -10.13
CA ILE A 75 3.98 6.87 -10.16
C ILE A 75 4.65 6.58 -8.81
N GLU A 76 3.96 6.82 -7.69
CA GLU A 76 4.49 6.55 -6.36
C GLU A 76 4.70 5.04 -6.11
N ILE A 77 3.77 4.18 -6.53
CA ILE A 77 3.95 2.72 -6.48
C ILE A 77 5.17 2.31 -7.29
N ALA A 78 5.30 2.79 -8.53
CA ALA A 78 6.45 2.46 -9.37
C ALA A 78 7.79 2.93 -8.75
N ARG A 79 7.80 4.10 -8.09
CA ARG A 79 8.97 4.58 -7.34
C ARG A 79 9.30 3.69 -6.15
N TRP A 80 8.29 3.27 -5.41
CA TRP A 80 8.48 2.38 -4.27
C TRP A 80 9.01 1.02 -4.70
N GLU A 81 8.44 0.41 -5.74
CA GLU A 81 8.93 -0.85 -6.32
C GLU A 81 10.37 -0.72 -6.83
N GLN A 82 10.72 0.42 -7.42
CA GLN A 82 12.09 0.69 -7.86
C GLN A 82 13.04 0.76 -6.66
N LYS A 83 12.69 1.52 -5.60
CA LYS A 83 13.51 1.60 -4.39
C LYS A 83 13.72 0.22 -3.77
N MET A 84 12.67 -0.60 -3.66
CA MET A 84 12.79 -1.95 -3.11
C MET A 84 13.71 -2.84 -3.96
N GLN A 85 13.67 -2.71 -5.28
CA GLN A 85 14.58 -3.44 -6.18
C GLN A 85 16.02 -2.95 -6.07
N GLU A 86 16.24 -1.63 -5.94
CA GLU A 86 17.56 -1.04 -5.74
C GLU A 86 18.17 -1.46 -4.39
N ASP A 87 17.38 -1.45 -3.32
CA ASP A 87 17.79 -1.91 -1.99
C ASP A 87 18.10 -3.42 -1.99
N ALA A 88 17.29 -4.24 -2.67
CA ALA A 88 17.55 -5.67 -2.82
C ALA A 88 18.76 -5.98 -3.73
N ALA A 89 19.05 -5.13 -4.72
CA ALA A 89 20.22 -5.23 -5.58
C ALA A 89 21.49 -4.61 -4.95
N GLY A 90 21.35 -3.96 -3.79
CA GLY A 90 22.38 -3.19 -3.09
C GLY A 90 23.36 -3.99 -2.23
N GLU A 91 23.35 -5.32 -2.24
CA GLU A 91 24.45 -6.14 -1.69
C GLU A 91 25.45 -6.55 -2.80
N PRO A 92 26.47 -5.72 -3.14
CA PRO A 92 27.74 -6.29 -3.55
C PRO A 92 28.37 -6.89 -2.29
N GLY A 93 28.52 -8.21 -2.30
CA GLY A 93 29.12 -8.97 -1.20
C GLY A 93 30.44 -8.38 -0.70
N VAL A 94 30.62 -8.52 0.61
CA VAL A 94 31.91 -8.47 1.31
C VAL A 94 32.98 -9.32 0.65
#